data_AF-A0A9P4H2L1-F1
#
_entry.id   AF-A0A9P4H2L1-F1
#
_cell.length_a   1.000
_cell.length_b   1.000
_cell.length_c   1.000
_cell.angle_alpha   90.00
_cell.angle_beta   90.00
_cell.angle_gamma   90.00
#
_symmetry.space_group_name_H-M   'P 1'
#
loop_
_entity.id
_entity.type
_entity.pdbx_description
1 polymer ?
#
loop_
_entity_poly.entity_id
_entity_poly.type
_entity_poly.pdbx_seq_one_letter_code
_entity_poly.pdbx_strand_id
1 'polypeptide(L)'
;PHHHFQAKHRTSASVNQQGHLRQHPRMAENAVTDLVPFCTTGPPLNQEQVIALSDVAGSLKELMLLALGAAANDTGCVNKVECAIGRAKAFDIVQFFAEEWEID
;
A
#
# COMPACT_ATOMS: atom_id res chain seq x y z
N PRO A 1 -72.14 6.30 -22.97
CA PRO A 1 -72.47 4.86 -23.10
C PRO A 1 -71.21 4.06 -23.50
N HIS A 2 -70.46 3.50 -22.54
CA HIS A 2 -70.63 2.12 -22.04
C HIS A 2 -70.53 1.10 -23.20
N HIS A 3 -69.48 0.29 -23.40
CA HIS A 3 -68.85 -0.74 -22.52
C HIS A 3 -67.56 -1.32 -23.23
N HIS A 4 -66.70 -2.23 -22.73
CA HIS A 4 -66.44 -2.93 -21.45
C HIS A 4 -65.08 -3.70 -21.51
N PHE A 5 -64.18 -3.52 -20.52
CA PHE A 5 -63.03 -4.40 -20.13
C PHE A 5 -61.91 -4.72 -21.14
N GLN A 6 -60.74 -5.28 -20.80
CA GLN A 6 -59.82 -5.31 -19.63
C GLN A 6 -58.85 -6.48 -19.93
N ALA A 7 -57.54 -6.24 -20.01
CA ALA A 7 -56.54 -7.31 -19.88
C ALA A 7 -55.27 -6.76 -19.24
N LYS A 8 -54.68 -7.53 -18.30
CA LYS A 8 -53.53 -7.15 -17.49
C LYS A 8 -52.24 -7.67 -18.13
N HIS A 9 -51.21 -6.84 -18.24
CA HIS A 9 -49.83 -7.33 -18.21
C HIS A 9 -48.99 -6.48 -17.26
N ARG A 10 -48.56 -7.12 -16.16
CA ARG A 10 -47.42 -6.68 -15.35
C ARG A 10 -46.15 -6.96 -16.15
N THR A 11 -45.24 -6.00 -16.23
CA THR A 11 -43.81 -6.32 -16.34
C THR A 11 -42.99 -5.21 -15.71
N SER A 12 -42.07 -5.60 -14.84
CA SER A 12 -41.24 -4.71 -14.03
C SER A 12 -39.91 -4.45 -14.74
N ALA A 13 -39.46 -3.20 -14.80
CA ALA A 13 -38.05 -2.89 -15.04
C ALA A 13 -37.63 -1.59 -14.33
N SER A 14 -36.69 -1.76 -13.41
CA SER A 14 -35.74 -0.79 -12.85
C SER A 14 -35.48 0.42 -13.74
N VAL A 15 -35.54 1.65 -13.21
CA VAL A 15 -34.44 2.26 -12.42
C VAL A 15 -33.10 2.12 -13.15
N ASN A 16 -32.63 3.22 -13.74
CA ASN A 16 -31.31 3.71 -13.35
C ASN A 16 -31.20 5.23 -13.53
N GLN A 17 -30.94 5.94 -12.43
CA GLN A 17 -30.59 7.36 -12.50
C GLN A 17 -29.14 7.45 -12.98
N GLN A 18 -28.89 8.08 -14.12
CA GLN A 18 -27.52 8.43 -14.54
C GLN A 18 -27.00 9.65 -13.76
N GLY A 19 -26.88 9.46 -12.43
CA GLY A 19 -25.99 10.28 -11.63
C GLY A 19 -24.60 10.16 -12.23
N HIS A 20 -24.00 11.30 -12.61
CA HIS A 20 -22.63 11.33 -13.08
C HIS A 20 -21.73 10.91 -11.91
N LEU A 21 -21.39 9.62 -11.86
CA LEU A 21 -20.31 9.12 -11.02
C LEU A 21 -19.04 9.79 -11.52
N ARG A 22 -18.70 10.88 -10.85
CA ARG A 22 -17.42 11.56 -10.91
C ARG A 22 -16.37 10.48 -10.71
N GLN A 23 -15.77 10.06 -11.82
CA GLN A 23 -14.63 9.15 -11.80
C GLN A 23 -13.51 9.93 -11.14
N HIS A 24 -13.44 9.86 -9.80
CA HIS A 24 -12.17 10.01 -9.13
C HIS A 24 -11.24 9.02 -9.83
N PRO A 25 -10.12 9.48 -10.42
CA PRO A 25 -9.04 8.57 -10.69
C PRO A 25 -8.81 7.84 -9.37
N ARG A 26 -8.93 6.52 -9.37
CA ARG A 26 -8.32 5.74 -8.31
C ARG A 26 -6.84 6.05 -8.46
N MET A 27 -6.34 7.01 -7.68
CA MET A 27 -4.92 7.09 -7.39
C MET A 27 -4.55 5.66 -7.05
N ALA A 28 -3.60 5.08 -7.79
CA ALA A 28 -3.22 3.69 -7.54
C ALA A 28 -2.95 3.60 -6.05
N GLU A 29 -3.70 2.74 -5.34
CA GLU A 29 -3.41 2.41 -3.95
C GLU A 29 -1.97 1.93 -3.98
N ASN A 30 -1.08 2.79 -3.47
CA ASN A 30 0.34 2.59 -3.63
C ASN A 30 0.64 1.39 -2.76
N ALA A 31 0.78 0.22 -3.35
CA ALA A 31 1.09 -1.01 -2.61
C ALA A 31 2.34 -0.84 -1.74
N VAL A 32 3.21 0.13 -2.07
CA VAL A 32 4.28 0.65 -1.21
C VAL A 32 3.73 1.20 0.12
N THR A 33 2.84 2.20 0.13
CA THR A 33 2.22 2.74 1.36
C THR A 33 1.37 1.72 2.13
N ASP A 34 0.82 0.70 1.46
CA ASP A 34 0.00 -0.31 2.11
C ASP A 34 0.82 -1.48 2.70
N LEU A 35 1.99 -1.80 2.13
CA LEU A 35 2.86 -2.91 2.55
C LEU A 35 4.04 -2.46 3.44
N VAL A 36 4.69 -1.33 3.12
CA VAL A 36 5.84 -0.80 3.87
C VAL A 36 5.58 -0.64 5.38
N PRO A 37 4.37 -0.25 5.88
CA PRO A 37 4.10 -0.22 7.31
C PRO A 37 4.37 -1.55 8.04
N PHE A 38 4.27 -2.68 7.33
CA PHE A 38 4.39 -4.03 7.88
C PHE A 38 5.73 -4.72 7.56
N CYS A 39 6.64 -4.06 6.84
CA CYS A 39 7.97 -4.59 6.51
C CYS A 39 8.96 -4.42 7.67
N THR A 40 8.62 -4.93 8.86
CA THR A 40 9.36 -4.74 10.11
C THR A 40 9.09 -5.90 11.08
N THR A 41 10.09 -6.31 11.87
CA THR A 41 9.93 -7.31 12.95
C THR A 41 9.26 -6.75 14.20
N GLY A 42 9.17 -5.42 14.32
CA GLY A 42 8.58 -4.71 15.44
C GLY A 42 7.13 -4.23 15.19
N PRO A 43 6.63 -3.27 16.00
CA PRO A 43 5.36 -2.60 15.72
C PRO A 43 5.37 -1.92 14.33
N PRO A 44 4.22 -1.88 13.62
CA PRO A 44 4.11 -1.26 12.31
C PRO A 44 4.61 0.19 12.28
N LEU A 45 5.17 0.59 11.14
CA LEU A 45 5.68 1.94 10.95
C LEU A 45 4.53 2.97 10.96
N ASN A 46 4.80 4.14 11.53
CA ASN A 46 3.86 5.25 11.46
C ASN A 46 3.94 5.97 10.10
N GLN A 47 2.97 6.84 9.81
CA GLN A 47 2.89 7.53 8.52
C GLN A 47 4.13 8.38 8.20
N GLU A 48 4.75 9.01 9.21
CA GLU A 48 5.95 9.83 9.04
C GLU A 48 7.15 8.98 8.61
N GLN A 49 7.30 7.79 9.20
CA GLN A 49 8.34 6.82 8.86
C GLN A 49 8.13 6.23 7.46
N VAL A 50 6.90 5.94 7.07
CA VAL A 50 6.57 5.45 5.71
C VAL A 50 6.89 6.51 4.65
N ILE A 51 6.60 7.79 4.93
CA ILE A 51 6.98 8.91 4.06
C ILE A 51 8.49 9.04 3.96
N ALA A 52 9.21 9.09 5.09
CA ALA A 52 10.66 9.22 5.12
C ALA A 52 11.40 8.06 4.41
N LEU A 53 10.85 6.83 4.47
CA LEU A 53 11.35 5.71 3.68
C LEU A 53 11.06 5.86 2.19
N SER A 54 9.88 6.37 1.83
CA SER A 54 9.50 6.61 0.43
C SER A 54 10.38 7.68 -0.24
N ASP A 55 10.88 8.65 0.54
CA ASP A 55 11.81 9.68 0.06
C ASP A 55 13.24 9.13 -0.23
N VAL A 56 13.65 8.04 0.43
CA VAL A 56 14.97 7.40 0.20
C VAL A 56 14.91 6.13 -0.66
N ALA A 57 13.72 5.54 -0.82
CA ALA A 57 13.45 4.36 -1.63
C ALA A 57 12.07 4.51 -2.31
N GLY A 58 12.07 4.77 -3.62
CA GLY A 58 10.85 4.98 -4.39
C GLY A 58 10.02 3.70 -4.64
N SER A 59 10.49 2.55 -4.16
CA SER A 59 9.76 1.27 -4.22
C SER A 59 10.15 0.31 -3.10
N LEU A 60 9.26 -0.64 -2.81
CA LEU A 60 9.53 -1.74 -1.87
C LEU A 60 10.77 -2.58 -2.27
N LYS A 61 11.08 -2.70 -3.56
CA LYS A 61 12.29 -3.36 -4.05
C LYS A 61 13.56 -2.58 -3.67
N GLU A 62 13.54 -1.26 -3.78
CA GLU A 62 14.66 -0.41 -3.37
C GLU A 62 14.84 -0.44 -1.85
N LEU A 63 13.75 -0.45 -1.09
CA LEU A 63 13.80 -0.61 0.37
C LEU A 63 14.43 -1.94 0.78
N MET A 64 14.01 -3.05 0.16
CA MET A 64 14.60 -4.37 0.37
C MET A 64 16.10 -4.39 0.06
N LEU A 65 16.53 -3.79 -1.07
CA LEU A 65 17.95 -3.73 -1.44
C LEU A 65 18.78 -2.88 -0.46
N LEU A 66 18.24 -1.76 0.04
CA LEU A 66 18.88 -0.97 1.09
C LEU A 66 18.97 -1.75 2.41
N ALA A 67 17.93 -2.49 2.79
CA ALA A 67 17.90 -3.30 4.00
C ALA A 67 18.93 -4.44 3.95
N LEU A 68 19.02 -5.17 2.82
CA LEU A 68 20.02 -6.22 2.61
C LEU A 68 21.45 -5.66 2.56
N GLY A 69 21.67 -4.50 1.93
CA GLY A 69 22.96 -3.81 1.97
C GLY A 69 23.36 -3.42 3.40
N ALA A 70 22.42 -2.94 4.20
CA ALA A 70 22.64 -2.63 5.61
C ALA A 70 22.92 -3.89 6.46
N ALA A 71 22.24 -5.02 6.19
CA ALA A 71 22.53 -6.31 6.81
C ALA A 71 23.95 -6.80 6.50
N ALA A 72 24.43 -6.57 5.28
CA ALA A 72 25.81 -6.83 4.85
C ALA A 72 26.84 -5.81 5.40
N ASN A 73 26.45 -4.93 6.33
CA ASN A 73 27.26 -3.85 6.91
C ASN A 73 27.76 -2.80 5.90
N ASP A 74 27.08 -2.58 4.78
CA ASP A 74 27.34 -1.40 3.94
C ASP A 74 26.93 -0.14 4.70
N THR A 75 27.94 0.59 5.19
CA THR A 75 27.79 1.86 5.90
C THR A 75 26.95 2.89 5.14
N GLY A 76 26.95 2.89 3.80
CA GLY A 76 26.12 3.78 3.00
C GLY A 76 24.64 3.42 3.07
N CYS A 77 24.32 2.12 3.10
CA CYS A 77 22.97 1.63 3.28
C CYS A 77 22.48 1.80 4.73
N VAL A 78 23.29 1.42 5.71
CA VAL A 78 23.00 1.62 7.15
C VAL A 78 22.66 3.08 7.43
N ASN A 79 23.53 4.02 7.03
CA ASN A 79 23.30 5.44 7.28
C ASN A 79 22.02 5.97 6.62
N LYS A 80 21.69 5.54 5.39
CA LYS A 80 20.45 5.98 4.73
C LYS A 80 19.20 5.58 5.51
N VAL A 81 19.12 4.33 5.97
CA VAL A 81 17.94 3.85 6.71
C VAL A 81 17.92 4.42 8.14
N GLU A 82 19.07 4.48 8.84
CA GLU A 82 19.15 5.11 10.17
C GLU A 82 18.76 6.60 10.14
N CYS A 83 19.19 7.35 9.11
CA CYS A 83 18.85 8.78 8.99
C CYS A 83 17.36 9.02 8.63
N ALA A 84 16.71 8.08 7.93
CA ALA A 84 15.30 8.23 7.54
C ALA A 84 14.34 8.01 8.71
N ILE A 85 14.57 6.96 9.53
CA ILE A 85 13.58 6.49 10.53
C ILE A 85 14.16 6.26 11.94
N GLY A 86 15.45 6.48 12.14
CA GLY A 86 16.16 6.25 13.40
C GLY A 86 16.62 4.79 13.57
N ARG A 87 17.76 4.62 14.27
CA ARG A 87 18.45 3.32 14.46
C ARG A 87 17.55 2.16 14.87
N ALA A 88 16.70 2.34 15.88
CA ALA A 88 15.87 1.25 16.39
C ALA A 88 14.92 0.71 15.31
N LYS A 89 14.27 1.59 14.54
CA LYS A 89 13.36 1.20 13.48
C LYS A 89 14.10 0.74 12.22
N ALA A 90 15.28 1.29 11.93
CA ALA A 90 16.17 0.76 10.90
C ALA A 90 16.56 -0.70 11.18
N PHE A 91 16.91 -1.03 12.43
CA PHE A 91 17.21 -2.41 12.84
C PHE A 91 16.03 -3.35 12.59
N ASP A 92 14.82 -3.01 13.04
CA ASP A 92 13.63 -3.86 12.85
C ASP A 92 13.31 -4.14 11.36
N ILE A 93 13.61 -3.19 10.46
CA ILE A 93 13.42 -3.37 9.00
C ILE A 93 14.55 -4.21 8.39
N VAL A 94 15.79 -3.94 8.78
CA VAL A 94 16.96 -4.71 8.31
C VAL A 94 16.84 -6.17 8.73
N GLN A 95 16.42 -6.43 9.97
CA GLN A 95 16.13 -7.78 10.45
C GLN A 95 15.01 -8.45 9.63
N PHE A 96 13.89 -7.77 9.39
CA PHE A 96 12.76 -8.31 8.61
C PHE A 96 13.19 -8.78 7.22
N PHE A 97 13.98 -7.99 6.49
CA PHE A 97 14.44 -8.40 5.16
C PHE A 97 15.63 -9.38 5.18
N ALA A 98 16.41 -9.43 6.25
CA ALA A 98 17.53 -10.37 6.38
C ALA A 98 17.09 -11.79 6.79
N GLU A 99 16.11 -11.91 7.69
CA GLU A 99 15.58 -13.22 8.14
C GLU A 99 14.84 -13.96 7.01
N GLU A 100 14.25 -13.24 6.05
CA GLU A 100 13.59 -13.80 4.87
C GLU A 100 14.55 -14.13 3.70
N TRP A 101 15.84 -13.80 3.81
CA TRP A 101 16.85 -14.00 2.75
C TRP A 101 18.13 -14.62 3.29
N GLU A 102 18.06 -15.92 3.60
CA GLU A 102 19.25 -16.74 3.89
C GLU A 102 20.13 -16.84 2.63
N ILE A 103 21.39 -16.42 2.73
CA ILE A 103 22.39 -16.54 1.66
C ILE A 103 23.29 -17.74 1.99
N ASP A 104 23.08 -18.85 1.26
CA ASP A 104 23.93 -20.05 1.19
C ASP A 104 25.29 -19.74 0.50
#